data_AF-A0A377WJ38-F1
#
_entry.id   AF-A0A377WJ38-F1
#
_cell.length_a   1.000
_cell.length_b   1.000
_cell.length_c   1.000
_cell.angle_alpha   90.00
_cell.angle_beta   90.00
_cell.angle_gamma   90.00
#
_symmetry.space_group_name_H-M   'P 1'
#
loop_
_entity.id
_entity.type
_entity.pdbx_description
1 polymer ?
#
loop_
_entity_poly.entity_id
_entity_poly.type
_entity_poly.pdbx_seq_one_letter_code
_entity_poly.pdbx_strand_id
1 'polypeptide(L)'
;MTTGSSRGTGNETNYVMQKFARAVLNTNNVDCCARVCHGPSVAGLQQALGNGAMSNSISDIENSKCLLVFGYNCADSHPIVARRVIKARDNGAKIIVCDPRRIETARIADRHLQLNNGSNMALVNAFGYVLLEEELYNKTYVERYTEGLDAYREAVKDYAPEAVEGIVGVSAREIREAMRMFAAAPSATIMWGMGVTQFGQAVDVVRGLASLALLTGNLGRPNVGVGPVRGQNNVQGACDMGVLPNLFPGYQEVTDPAVRAKFAAAWGIDPALMDDQVGTRITEVPHKALTGEIKAYYIMGEDPLQTEADLGLVRKGIEALDFVVVQDIFMTKTAEMADVLLPATSWGEHGGVFTCADRGFQRFEQAIPPAGNVKRDWEIISLLASEMGYPMHYENNQQIWDEMRELCPLFYGVTWEKMGDMGHVQWPCPTLDHPGTPWLYKDNRFDTPRVKGNCSPPPGARRRSARMTSGRWCCAPCGKSDIIPAAR
;
A
#
# COMPACT_ATOMS: atom_id res chain seq x y z
N MET A 1 1.87 19.82 -9.19
CA MET A 1 1.85 18.55 -8.42
C MET A 1 1.57 18.87 -6.98
N THR A 2 0.82 18.04 -6.26
CA THR A 2 0.66 18.12 -4.81
C THR A 2 0.97 16.78 -4.15
N THR A 3 1.32 16.80 -2.86
CA THR A 3 1.42 15.57 -2.05
C THR A 3 0.47 15.62 -0.87
N GLY A 4 -0.07 14.48 -0.48
CA GLY A 4 -0.62 14.28 0.86
C GLY A 4 0.44 13.71 1.80
N SER A 5 0.20 13.76 3.11
CA SER A 5 1.13 13.23 4.11
C SER A 5 0.56 12.02 4.84
N SER A 6 1.35 10.95 4.88
CA SER A 6 1.02 9.72 5.62
C SER A 6 1.46 9.75 7.09
N ARG A 7 1.67 10.96 7.63
CA ARG A 7 2.18 11.25 8.98
C ARG A 7 1.13 11.96 9.84
N GLY A 8 1.58 12.87 10.70
CA GLY A 8 0.83 13.40 11.84
C GLY A 8 -0.47 14.14 11.51
N THR A 9 -0.67 14.58 10.27
CA THR A 9 -1.75 15.50 9.87
C THR A 9 -3.18 14.92 9.92
N GLY A 10 -3.32 13.60 9.83
CA GLY A 10 -4.62 12.93 9.84
C GLY A 10 -5.27 12.77 8.46
N ASN A 11 -6.40 12.08 8.44
CA ASN A 11 -7.18 11.76 7.24
C ASN A 11 -7.87 13.00 6.67
N GLU A 12 -8.36 13.87 7.54
CA GLU A 12 -9.10 15.07 7.19
C GLU A 12 -8.27 15.98 6.28
N THR A 13 -7.01 16.22 6.64
CA THR A 13 -6.09 16.98 5.77
C THR A 13 -5.84 16.30 4.44
N ASN A 14 -5.64 14.98 4.42
CA ASN A 14 -5.42 14.26 3.17
C ASN A 14 -6.64 14.36 2.24
N TYR A 15 -7.86 14.31 2.79
CA TYR A 15 -9.08 14.58 2.05
C TYR A 15 -9.11 16.02 1.51
N VAL A 16 -8.76 17.01 2.33
CA VAL A 16 -8.73 18.42 1.90
C VAL A 16 -7.67 18.68 0.84
N MET A 17 -6.48 18.07 0.94
CA MET A 17 -5.42 18.20 -0.06
C MET A 17 -5.84 17.64 -1.41
N GLN A 18 -6.46 16.45 -1.46
CA GLN A 18 -6.93 15.93 -2.74
C GLN A 18 -8.10 16.74 -3.31
N LYS A 19 -8.97 17.29 -2.44
CA LYS A 19 -10.06 18.18 -2.85
C LYS A 19 -9.49 19.45 -3.45
N PHE A 20 -8.48 20.05 -2.82
CA PHE A 20 -7.76 21.19 -3.35
C PHE A 20 -7.14 20.90 -4.73
N ALA A 21 -6.41 19.79 -4.87
CA ALA A 21 -5.82 19.42 -6.15
C ALA A 21 -6.87 19.26 -7.27
N ARG A 22 -8.02 18.64 -6.96
CA ARG A 22 -9.02 18.29 -7.97
C ARG A 22 -10.05 19.38 -8.24
N ALA A 23 -10.49 20.11 -7.22
CA ALA A 23 -11.53 21.12 -7.31
C ALA A 23 -10.99 22.54 -7.54
N VAL A 24 -9.75 22.82 -7.13
CA VAL A 24 -9.14 24.16 -7.24
C VAL A 24 -8.10 24.18 -8.36
N LEU A 25 -7.20 23.19 -8.37
CA LEU A 25 -6.16 23.10 -9.39
C LEU A 25 -6.58 22.30 -10.63
N ASN A 26 -7.79 21.73 -10.64
CA ASN A 26 -8.35 20.94 -11.74
C ASN A 26 -7.40 19.83 -12.23
N THR A 27 -6.75 19.12 -11.30
CA THR A 27 -5.78 18.08 -11.64
C THR A 27 -5.88 16.87 -10.73
N ASN A 28 -5.64 15.69 -11.30
CA ASN A 28 -5.44 14.46 -10.52
C ASN A 28 -3.99 14.28 -10.03
N ASN A 29 -3.11 15.29 -10.18
CA ASN A 29 -1.73 15.28 -9.71
C ASN A 29 -1.63 15.42 -8.18
N VAL A 30 -2.09 14.41 -7.46
CA VAL A 30 -1.99 14.26 -6.00
C VAL A 30 -1.60 12.81 -5.67
N ASP A 31 -0.54 12.62 -4.90
CA ASP A 31 -0.01 11.29 -4.56
C ASP A 31 0.71 11.34 -3.21
N CYS A 32 1.17 10.19 -2.70
CA CYS A 32 1.84 10.11 -1.40
C CYS A 32 2.90 8.99 -1.34
N CYS A 33 3.62 8.93 -0.23
CA CYS A 33 4.67 7.95 0.05
C CYS A 33 4.22 6.48 -0.06
N ALA A 34 2.92 6.18 -0.12
CA ALA A 34 2.43 4.84 -0.45
C ALA A 34 3.09 4.32 -1.74
N ARG A 35 3.44 5.21 -2.68
CA ARG A 35 4.09 4.88 -3.94
C ARG A 35 5.41 4.13 -3.78
N VAL A 36 6.28 4.62 -2.90
CA VAL A 36 7.62 4.04 -2.65
C VAL A 36 7.61 2.91 -1.62
N CYS A 37 6.49 2.73 -0.92
CA CYS A 37 6.33 1.76 0.16
C CYS A 37 5.48 0.54 -0.27
N HIS A 38 4.16 0.68 -0.36
CA HIS A 38 3.23 -0.44 -0.63
C HIS A 38 2.45 -0.30 -1.94
N GLY A 39 2.86 0.59 -2.84
CA GLY A 39 2.28 0.73 -4.18
C GLY A 39 2.17 -0.61 -4.93
N PRO A 40 3.21 -1.47 -4.91
CA PRO A 40 3.12 -2.81 -5.48
C PRO A 40 2.15 -3.75 -4.77
N SER A 41 1.99 -3.63 -3.44
CA SER A 41 0.97 -4.39 -2.69
C SER A 41 -0.42 -4.06 -3.20
N VAL A 42 -0.73 -2.78 -3.36
CA VAL A 42 -2.03 -2.33 -3.87
C VAL A 42 -2.26 -2.87 -5.29
N ALA A 43 -1.31 -2.68 -6.20
CA ALA A 43 -1.45 -3.15 -7.58
C ALA A 43 -1.61 -4.69 -7.69
N GLY A 44 -0.82 -5.45 -6.94
CA GLY A 44 -0.86 -6.91 -6.98
C GLY A 44 -2.14 -7.48 -6.37
N LEU A 45 -2.54 -6.98 -5.20
CA LEU A 45 -3.75 -7.45 -4.53
C LEU A 45 -5.05 -6.96 -5.19
N GLN A 46 -5.06 -5.76 -5.78
CA GLN A 46 -6.21 -5.30 -6.57
C GLN A 46 -6.50 -6.28 -7.73
N GLN A 47 -5.46 -6.79 -8.39
CA GLN A 47 -5.62 -7.76 -9.49
C GLN A 47 -6.01 -9.15 -9.00
N ALA A 48 -5.50 -9.58 -7.83
CA ALA A 48 -5.74 -10.91 -7.30
C ALA A 48 -7.08 -11.03 -6.55
N LEU A 49 -7.41 -10.03 -5.73
CA LEU A 49 -8.50 -10.06 -4.74
C LEU A 49 -9.47 -8.88 -4.85
N GLY A 50 -9.14 -7.86 -5.65
CA GLY A 50 -9.95 -6.66 -5.83
C GLY A 50 -9.78 -5.58 -4.75
N ASN A 51 -8.86 -5.79 -3.79
CA ASN A 51 -8.58 -4.80 -2.75
C ASN A 51 -7.10 -4.84 -2.34
N GLY A 52 -6.47 -3.67 -2.22
CA GLY A 52 -5.05 -3.51 -1.89
C GLY A 52 -4.68 -3.53 -0.39
N ALA A 53 -5.66 -3.66 0.50
CA ALA A 53 -5.46 -3.54 1.94
C ALA A 53 -5.16 -4.89 2.64
N MET A 54 -4.86 -4.84 3.94
CA MET A 54 -4.81 -6.04 4.78
C MET A 54 -6.18 -6.73 4.77
N SER A 55 -6.20 -8.03 4.47
CA SER A 55 -7.46 -8.77 4.38
C SER A 55 -8.09 -9.02 5.74
N ASN A 56 -7.30 -9.05 6.82
CA ASN A 56 -7.73 -9.37 8.18
C ASN A 56 -7.16 -8.34 9.16
N SER A 57 -7.74 -8.25 10.36
CA SER A 57 -7.25 -7.38 11.45
C SER A 57 -5.87 -7.79 11.95
N ILE A 58 -5.11 -6.85 12.51
CA ILE A 58 -3.87 -7.15 13.24
C ILE A 58 -4.14 -8.08 14.43
N SER A 59 -5.30 -7.95 15.07
CA SER A 59 -5.69 -8.82 16.18
C SER A 59 -5.91 -10.28 15.78
N ASP A 60 -6.25 -10.57 14.53
CA ASP A 60 -6.43 -11.96 14.05
C ASP A 60 -5.11 -12.75 14.01
N ILE A 61 -3.96 -12.05 13.91
CA ILE A 61 -2.64 -12.66 13.81
C ILE A 61 -2.37 -13.59 15.01
N GLU A 62 -2.78 -13.20 16.21
CA GLU A 62 -2.47 -13.95 17.44
C GLU A 62 -3.20 -15.29 17.55
N ASN A 63 -4.20 -15.52 16.69
CA ASN A 63 -5.00 -16.75 16.67
C ASN A 63 -4.77 -17.59 15.40
N SER A 64 -3.95 -17.11 14.46
CA SER A 64 -3.53 -17.88 13.28
C SER A 64 -2.73 -19.12 13.71
N LYS A 65 -2.82 -20.22 12.96
CA LYS A 65 -2.10 -21.47 13.28
C LYS A 65 -0.82 -21.64 12.48
N CYS A 66 -0.62 -20.83 11.44
CA CYS A 66 0.66 -20.69 10.77
C CYS A 66 0.87 -19.25 10.29
N LEU A 67 2.05 -18.70 10.53
CA LEU A 67 2.46 -17.39 10.03
C LEU A 67 3.56 -17.59 8.99
N LEU A 68 3.32 -17.13 7.77
CA LEU A 68 4.34 -17.01 6.73
C LEU A 68 4.80 -15.55 6.67
N VAL A 69 5.92 -15.26 7.32
CA VAL A 69 6.53 -13.93 7.37
C VAL A 69 7.54 -13.81 6.23
N PHE A 70 7.19 -13.06 5.18
CA PHE A 70 7.97 -12.98 3.94
C PHE A 70 8.52 -11.57 3.73
N GLY A 71 9.85 -11.41 3.79
CA GLY A 71 10.52 -10.12 3.57
C GLY A 71 10.04 -9.04 4.55
N TYR A 72 9.83 -9.40 5.82
CA TYR A 72 9.24 -8.52 6.82
C TYR A 72 9.85 -8.73 8.20
N ASN A 73 10.39 -7.66 8.77
CA ASN A 73 10.94 -7.65 10.13
C ASN A 73 9.98 -6.96 11.10
N CYS A 74 8.95 -7.68 11.54
CA CYS A 74 7.94 -7.10 12.43
C CYS A 74 8.50 -6.60 13.76
N ALA A 75 9.59 -7.19 14.27
CA ALA A 75 10.18 -6.81 15.56
C ALA A 75 10.62 -5.33 15.59
N ASP A 76 11.28 -4.88 14.52
CA ASP A 76 11.78 -3.50 14.43
C ASP A 76 10.80 -2.57 13.70
N SER A 77 10.03 -3.10 12.74
CA SER A 77 9.11 -2.28 11.95
C SER A 77 7.80 -1.98 12.69
N HIS A 78 7.26 -2.98 13.40
CA HIS A 78 5.95 -2.86 14.07
C HIS A 78 5.93 -3.67 15.37
N PRO A 79 6.58 -3.20 16.45
CA PRO A 79 6.73 -3.95 17.70
C PRO A 79 5.40 -4.48 18.29
N ILE A 80 4.30 -3.74 18.13
CA ILE A 80 2.97 -4.18 18.58
C ILE A 80 2.42 -5.33 17.72
N VAL A 81 2.71 -5.34 16.42
CA VAL A 81 2.40 -6.49 15.54
C VAL A 81 3.30 -7.68 15.89
N ALA A 82 4.58 -7.45 16.17
CA ALA A 82 5.49 -8.51 16.66
C ALA A 82 4.99 -9.16 17.95
N ARG A 83 4.40 -8.39 18.87
CA ARG A 83 3.75 -8.93 20.07
C ARG A 83 2.59 -9.88 19.71
N ARG A 84 1.83 -9.62 18.64
CA ARG A 84 0.79 -10.54 18.15
C ARG A 84 1.40 -11.81 17.54
N VAL A 85 2.53 -11.70 16.83
CA VAL A 85 3.28 -12.86 16.32
C VAL A 85 3.79 -13.74 17.47
N ILE A 86 4.34 -13.15 18.53
CA ILE A 86 4.78 -13.88 19.73
C ILE A 86 3.60 -14.60 20.38
N LYS A 87 2.46 -13.91 20.58
CA LYS A 87 1.26 -14.55 21.11
C LYS A 87 0.72 -15.67 20.22
N ALA A 88 0.80 -15.53 18.89
CA ALA A 88 0.43 -16.62 17.98
C ALA A 88 1.27 -17.87 18.27
N ARG A 89 2.59 -17.71 18.41
CA ARG A 89 3.50 -18.80 18.79
C ARG A 89 3.14 -19.40 20.14
N ASP A 90 2.87 -18.57 21.15
CA ASP A 90 2.46 -19.03 22.48
C ASP A 90 1.14 -19.82 22.41
N ASN A 91 0.25 -19.44 21.49
CA ASN A 91 -0.99 -20.14 21.15
C ASN A 91 -0.81 -21.36 20.22
N GLY A 92 0.44 -21.79 20.02
CA GLY A 92 0.83 -22.98 19.26
C GLY A 92 0.95 -22.79 17.74
N ALA A 93 0.96 -21.56 17.24
CA ALA A 93 1.16 -21.29 15.82
C ALA A 93 2.56 -21.68 15.36
N LYS A 94 2.64 -22.18 14.13
CA LYS A 94 3.91 -22.37 13.42
C LYS A 94 4.36 -21.08 12.75
N ILE A 95 5.66 -20.81 12.75
CA ILE A 95 6.23 -19.61 12.14
C ILE A 95 7.25 -20.00 11.07
N ILE A 96 7.03 -19.53 9.85
CA ILE A 96 7.94 -19.64 8.71
C ILE A 96 8.42 -18.23 8.37
N VAL A 97 9.73 -18.01 8.41
CA VAL A 97 10.36 -16.73 8.04
C VAL A 97 11.13 -16.90 6.74
N CYS A 98 10.83 -16.06 5.76
CA CYS A 98 11.60 -15.91 4.52
C CYS A 98 12.27 -14.54 4.53
N ASP A 99 13.51 -14.46 5.05
CA ASP A 99 14.35 -13.25 5.03
C ASP A 99 15.81 -13.69 4.84
N PRO A 100 16.61 -13.04 3.97
CA PRO A 100 18.02 -13.38 3.81
C PRO A 100 18.86 -13.18 5.08
N ARG A 101 18.37 -12.36 6.01
CA ARG A 101 19.00 -12.04 7.29
C ARG A 101 18.39 -12.87 8.41
N ARG A 102 19.14 -13.02 9.50
CA ARG A 102 18.67 -13.60 10.76
C ARG A 102 18.07 -12.52 11.65
N ILE A 103 16.88 -12.06 11.28
CA ILE A 103 16.10 -11.07 12.06
C ILE A 103 15.57 -11.68 13.38
N GLU A 104 15.10 -10.86 14.32
CA GLU A 104 14.57 -11.35 15.61
C GLU A 104 13.44 -12.37 15.44
N THR A 105 12.54 -12.16 14.49
CA THR A 105 11.45 -13.10 14.19
C THR A 105 11.96 -14.48 13.73
N ALA A 106 13.14 -14.55 13.11
CA ALA A 106 13.74 -15.83 12.70
C ALA A 106 14.19 -16.67 13.91
N ARG A 107 14.54 -16.04 15.04
CA ARG A 107 14.96 -16.76 16.27
C ARG A 107 13.83 -17.55 16.91
N ILE A 108 12.59 -17.15 16.67
CA ILE A 108 11.38 -17.81 17.18
C ILE A 108 10.66 -18.64 16.12
N ALA A 109 11.21 -18.72 14.90
CA ALA A 109 10.60 -19.42 13.78
C ALA A 109 10.83 -20.94 13.86
N ASP A 110 9.83 -21.72 13.47
CA ASP A 110 10.00 -23.16 13.24
C ASP A 110 10.85 -23.41 11.99
N ARG A 111 10.75 -22.53 10.98
CA ARG A 111 11.56 -22.55 9.76
C ARG A 111 12.04 -21.16 9.41
N HIS A 112 13.34 -21.03 9.18
CA HIS A 112 13.95 -19.84 8.57
C HIS A 112 14.52 -20.22 7.21
N LEU A 113 13.85 -19.77 6.15
CA LEU A 113 14.30 -19.93 4.77
C LEU A 113 15.18 -18.73 4.40
N GLN A 114 16.48 -18.91 4.60
CA GLN A 114 17.49 -17.86 4.40
C GLN A 114 17.85 -17.72 2.91
N LEU A 115 16.90 -17.26 2.11
CA LEU A 115 17.03 -17.10 0.66
C LEU A 115 18.09 -16.07 0.24
N ASN A 116 18.61 -16.22 -0.99
CA ASN A 116 19.45 -15.24 -1.65
C ASN A 116 18.67 -13.94 -1.94
N ASN A 117 19.34 -12.79 -1.84
CA ASN A 117 18.72 -11.50 -2.13
C ASN A 117 18.18 -11.46 -3.57
N GLY A 118 16.91 -11.06 -3.72
CA GLY A 118 16.26 -10.91 -5.03
C GLY A 118 15.68 -12.21 -5.62
N SER A 119 15.82 -13.37 -4.96
CA SER A 119 15.25 -14.63 -5.44
C SER A 119 13.78 -14.85 -5.02
N ASN A 120 13.07 -13.78 -4.63
CA ASN A 120 11.73 -13.82 -4.06
C ASN A 120 10.73 -14.59 -4.93
N MET A 121 10.65 -14.24 -6.22
CA MET A 121 9.68 -14.84 -7.14
C MET A 121 9.97 -16.32 -7.41
N ALA A 122 11.24 -16.71 -7.46
CA ALA A 122 11.62 -18.12 -7.63
C ALA A 122 11.16 -18.96 -6.44
N LEU A 123 11.32 -18.45 -5.21
CA LEU A 123 10.84 -19.12 -4.00
C LEU A 123 9.30 -19.19 -3.97
N VAL A 124 8.60 -18.11 -4.29
CA VAL A 124 7.12 -18.10 -4.31
C VAL A 124 6.55 -19.05 -5.38
N ASN A 125 7.18 -19.15 -6.54
CA ASN A 125 6.78 -20.14 -7.55
C ASN A 125 7.07 -21.57 -7.09
N ALA A 126 8.20 -21.82 -6.42
CA ALA A 126 8.50 -23.12 -5.85
C ALA A 126 7.51 -23.53 -4.75
N PHE A 127 7.04 -22.56 -3.95
CA PHE A 127 5.96 -22.79 -3.00
C PHE A 127 4.68 -23.23 -3.72
N GLY A 128 4.27 -22.49 -4.75
CA GLY A 128 3.13 -22.85 -5.59
C GLY A 128 3.25 -24.22 -6.23
N TYR A 129 4.44 -24.55 -6.75
CA TYR A 129 4.75 -25.85 -7.33
C TYR A 129 4.53 -26.98 -6.32
N VAL A 130 5.11 -26.88 -5.11
CA VAL A 130 4.96 -27.91 -4.07
C VAL A 130 3.49 -28.10 -3.69
N LEU A 131 2.73 -27.01 -3.52
CA LEU A 131 1.31 -27.11 -3.19
C LEU A 131 0.50 -27.86 -4.26
N LEU A 132 0.88 -27.74 -5.53
CA LEU A 132 0.19 -28.36 -6.65
C LEU A 132 0.67 -29.80 -6.94
N GLU A 133 1.98 -30.04 -6.88
CA GLU A 133 2.61 -31.33 -7.13
C GLU A 133 2.21 -32.34 -6.06
N GLU A 134 2.26 -31.93 -4.79
CA GLU A 134 1.93 -32.80 -3.65
C GLU A 134 0.43 -32.78 -3.32
N GLU A 135 -0.40 -32.16 -4.15
CA GLU A 135 -1.85 -32.03 -4.00
C GLU A 135 -2.32 -31.45 -2.65
N LEU A 136 -1.52 -30.54 -2.06
CA LEU A 136 -1.76 -29.94 -0.74
C LEU A 136 -2.73 -28.75 -0.77
N TYR A 137 -3.09 -28.25 -1.96
CA TYR A 137 -4.03 -27.15 -2.11
C TYR A 137 -5.48 -27.58 -1.83
N ASN A 138 -6.32 -26.64 -1.40
CA ASN A 138 -7.73 -26.88 -1.12
C ASN A 138 -8.54 -26.93 -2.43
N LYS A 139 -8.65 -28.14 -3.00
CA LYS A 139 -9.33 -28.39 -4.29
C LYS A 139 -10.74 -27.80 -4.35
N THR A 140 -11.57 -28.06 -3.34
CA THR A 140 -12.96 -27.59 -3.29
C THR A 140 -13.06 -26.06 -3.17
N TYR A 141 -12.18 -25.45 -2.38
CA TYR A 141 -12.13 -23.99 -2.28
C TYR A 141 -11.74 -23.35 -3.61
N VAL A 142 -10.68 -23.86 -4.23
CA VAL A 142 -10.13 -23.34 -5.48
C VAL A 142 -11.16 -23.44 -6.61
N GLU A 143 -11.82 -24.59 -6.77
CA GLU A 143 -12.88 -24.78 -7.76
C GLU A 143 -14.03 -23.78 -7.61
N ARG A 144 -14.47 -23.55 -6.36
CA ARG A 144 -15.64 -22.71 -6.08
C ARG A 144 -15.33 -21.22 -6.16
N TYR A 145 -14.22 -20.78 -5.57
CA TYR A 145 -14.00 -19.37 -5.25
C TYR A 145 -12.85 -18.72 -6.03
N THR A 146 -12.15 -19.47 -6.86
CA THR A 146 -10.99 -18.95 -7.60
C THR A 146 -11.12 -19.15 -9.11
N GLU A 147 -10.28 -18.44 -9.85
CA GLU A 147 -10.05 -18.64 -11.28
C GLU A 147 -8.56 -18.63 -11.62
N GLY A 148 -8.20 -19.13 -12.81
CA GLY A 148 -6.83 -19.06 -13.31
C GLY A 148 -5.88 -20.16 -12.83
N LEU A 149 -6.39 -21.23 -12.20
CA LEU A 149 -5.57 -22.34 -11.70
C LEU A 149 -4.70 -22.98 -12.78
N ASP A 150 -5.25 -23.25 -13.97
CA ASP A 150 -4.50 -23.92 -15.04
C ASP A 150 -3.34 -23.06 -15.55
N ALA A 151 -3.60 -21.75 -15.72
CA ALA A 151 -2.56 -20.80 -16.10
C ALA A 151 -1.48 -20.67 -15.02
N TYR A 152 -1.86 -20.75 -13.74
CA TYR A 152 -0.92 -20.75 -12.62
C TYR A 152 -0.08 -22.03 -12.60
N ARG A 153 -0.71 -23.21 -12.75
CA ARG A 153 -0.04 -24.51 -12.82
C ARG A 153 1.00 -24.54 -13.94
N GLU A 154 0.64 -24.05 -15.12
CA GLU A 154 1.55 -23.95 -16.25
C GLU A 154 2.73 -22.99 -15.97
N ALA A 155 2.49 -21.90 -15.25
CA ALA A 155 3.53 -20.92 -14.93
C ALA A 155 4.54 -21.41 -13.88
N VAL A 156 4.13 -22.28 -12.95
CA VAL A 156 5.02 -22.79 -11.89
C VAL A 156 5.65 -24.15 -12.23
N LYS A 157 5.26 -24.82 -13.32
CA LYS A 157 5.68 -26.20 -13.64
C LYS A 157 7.21 -26.43 -13.69
N ASP A 158 7.97 -25.40 -14.05
CA ASP A 158 9.44 -25.46 -14.17
C ASP A 158 10.16 -25.00 -12.88
N TYR A 159 9.41 -24.75 -11.80
CA TYR A 159 9.92 -24.24 -10.52
C TYR A 159 9.92 -25.31 -9.42
N ALA A 160 10.17 -26.57 -9.77
CA ALA A 160 10.45 -27.60 -8.78
C ALA A 160 11.54 -27.09 -7.80
N PRO A 161 11.41 -27.28 -6.47
CA PRO A 161 12.40 -26.82 -5.50
C PRO A 161 13.84 -27.21 -5.85
N GLU A 162 14.02 -28.42 -6.37
CA GLU A 162 15.31 -28.94 -6.83
C GLU A 162 15.89 -28.16 -8.02
N ALA A 163 15.04 -27.64 -8.91
CA ALA A 163 15.45 -26.87 -10.08
C ALA A 163 15.85 -25.43 -9.73
N VAL A 164 15.37 -24.89 -8.61
CA VAL A 164 15.62 -23.50 -8.20
C VAL A 164 16.52 -23.35 -6.99
N GLU A 165 16.97 -24.45 -6.38
CA GLU A 165 17.84 -24.46 -5.19
C GLU A 165 19.08 -23.57 -5.35
N GLY A 166 19.76 -23.64 -6.50
CA GLY A 166 20.93 -22.80 -6.79
C GLY A 166 20.62 -21.30 -6.94
N ILE A 167 19.40 -20.94 -7.34
CA ILE A 167 18.95 -19.54 -7.43
C ILE A 167 18.54 -19.03 -6.06
N VAL A 168 17.71 -19.81 -5.37
CA VAL A 168 17.09 -19.43 -4.09
C VAL A 168 18.10 -19.51 -2.95
N GLY A 169 19.08 -20.41 -2.99
CA GLY A 169 20.03 -20.63 -1.91
C GLY A 169 19.43 -21.36 -0.70
N VAL A 170 18.27 -21.99 -0.86
CA VAL A 170 17.57 -22.77 0.17
C VAL A 170 17.33 -24.17 -0.38
N SER A 171 17.58 -25.19 0.43
CA SER A 171 17.46 -26.57 -0.04
C SER A 171 16.03 -26.93 -0.43
N ALA A 172 15.87 -27.77 -1.45
CA ALA A 172 14.59 -28.27 -1.91
C ALA A 172 13.77 -28.89 -0.76
N ARG A 173 14.46 -29.61 0.13
CA ARG A 173 13.87 -30.20 1.34
C ARG A 173 13.25 -29.14 2.25
N GLU A 174 13.94 -28.04 2.53
CA GLU A 174 13.43 -26.97 3.39
C GLU A 174 12.22 -26.25 2.78
N ILE A 175 12.25 -26.01 1.47
CA ILE A 175 11.12 -25.41 0.73
C ILE A 175 9.89 -26.31 0.84
N ARG A 176 10.04 -27.62 0.61
CA ARG A 176 8.95 -28.61 0.73
C ARG A 176 8.42 -28.70 2.15
N GLU A 177 9.30 -28.80 3.15
CA GLU A 177 8.92 -28.87 4.57
C GLU A 177 8.14 -27.62 5.01
N ALA A 178 8.53 -26.43 4.54
CA ALA A 178 7.82 -25.19 4.83
C ALA A 178 6.40 -25.19 4.23
N MET A 179 6.22 -25.64 2.98
CA MET A 179 4.88 -25.65 2.37
C MET A 179 3.97 -26.74 2.89
N ARG A 180 4.51 -27.90 3.27
CA ARG A 180 3.76 -28.93 4.01
C ARG A 180 3.27 -28.37 5.35
N MET A 181 4.13 -27.64 6.07
CA MET A 181 3.75 -26.97 7.32
C MET A 181 2.66 -25.91 7.10
N PHE A 182 2.82 -25.06 6.08
CA PHE A 182 1.86 -24.01 5.75
C PHE A 182 0.48 -24.57 5.36
N ALA A 183 0.46 -25.59 4.49
CA ALA A 183 -0.79 -26.19 4.00
C ALA A 183 -1.49 -27.08 5.03
N ALA A 184 -0.75 -27.69 5.96
CA ALA A 184 -1.34 -28.50 7.03
C ALA A 184 -2.04 -27.65 8.12
N ALA A 185 -1.75 -26.36 8.20
CA ALA A 185 -2.33 -25.50 9.20
C ALA A 185 -3.82 -25.20 8.91
N PRO A 186 -4.71 -25.31 9.90
CA PRO A 186 -6.15 -25.03 9.70
C PRO A 186 -6.45 -23.55 9.45
N SER A 187 -5.51 -22.67 9.77
CA SER A 187 -5.53 -21.26 9.42
C SER A 187 -4.10 -20.75 9.25
N ALA A 188 -3.84 -20.00 8.19
CA ALA A 188 -2.55 -19.39 7.96
C ALA A 188 -2.67 -17.94 7.50
N THR A 189 -1.74 -17.10 7.96
CA THR A 189 -1.64 -15.68 7.60
C THR A 189 -0.30 -15.43 6.93
N ILE A 190 -0.32 -14.81 5.76
CA ILE A 190 0.89 -14.38 5.05
C ILE A 190 1.11 -12.90 5.36
N MET A 191 2.29 -12.55 5.84
CA MET A 191 2.64 -11.18 6.21
C MET A 191 3.89 -10.74 5.47
N TRP A 192 3.86 -9.57 4.83
CA TRP A 192 5.03 -9.04 4.13
C TRP A 192 5.20 -7.52 4.30
N GLY A 193 6.41 -7.07 3.97
CA GLY A 193 6.81 -5.67 4.01
C GLY A 193 7.75 -5.34 2.86
N MET A 194 8.77 -4.54 3.16
CA MET A 194 9.65 -3.95 2.15
C MET A 194 10.60 -4.95 1.47
N GLY A 195 10.86 -6.10 2.09
CA GLY A 195 11.60 -7.21 1.46
C GLY A 195 10.88 -7.81 0.26
N VAL A 196 9.62 -7.43 0.03
CA VAL A 196 8.85 -7.73 -1.18
C VAL A 196 8.71 -6.50 -2.07
N THR A 197 8.20 -5.39 -1.52
CA THR A 197 7.70 -4.28 -2.34
C THR A 197 8.78 -3.40 -2.97
N GLN A 198 10.01 -3.40 -2.44
CA GLN A 198 11.14 -2.62 -2.97
C GLN A 198 12.07 -3.44 -3.88
N PHE A 199 11.49 -4.36 -4.66
CA PHE A 199 12.19 -5.15 -5.68
C PHE A 199 11.53 -4.98 -7.04
N GLY A 200 12.29 -5.12 -8.12
CA GLY A 200 11.78 -4.97 -9.49
C GLY A 200 10.66 -5.95 -9.89
N GLN A 201 10.47 -7.04 -9.14
CA GLN A 201 9.42 -8.05 -9.35
C GLN A 201 8.28 -7.96 -8.32
N ALA A 202 8.20 -6.86 -7.57
CA ALA A 202 7.33 -6.74 -6.39
C ALA A 202 5.86 -7.08 -6.63
N VAL A 203 5.25 -6.55 -7.70
CA VAL A 203 3.83 -6.79 -8.02
C VAL A 203 3.57 -8.28 -8.25
N ASP A 204 4.49 -8.97 -8.94
CA ASP A 204 4.36 -10.39 -9.27
C ASP A 204 4.52 -11.25 -8.01
N VAL A 205 5.46 -10.89 -7.12
CA VAL A 205 5.65 -11.56 -5.83
C VAL A 205 4.41 -11.40 -4.95
N VAL A 206 3.84 -10.20 -4.84
CA VAL A 206 2.60 -9.95 -4.10
C VAL A 206 1.46 -10.82 -4.63
N ARG A 207 1.30 -10.89 -5.95
CA ARG A 207 0.29 -11.75 -6.58
C ARG A 207 0.53 -13.22 -6.28
N GLY A 208 1.78 -13.68 -6.37
CA GLY A 208 2.15 -15.05 -6.02
C GLY A 208 1.80 -15.38 -4.57
N LEU A 209 2.12 -14.48 -3.62
CA LEU A 209 1.73 -14.64 -2.21
C LEU A 209 0.20 -14.70 -2.03
N ALA A 210 -0.56 -13.86 -2.73
CA ALA A 210 -2.02 -13.94 -2.74
C ALA A 210 -2.52 -15.27 -3.32
N SER A 211 -1.90 -15.77 -4.40
CA SER A 211 -2.21 -17.08 -4.97
C SER A 211 -1.95 -18.21 -3.97
N LEU A 212 -0.91 -18.15 -3.14
CA LEU A 212 -0.69 -19.16 -2.08
C LEU A 212 -1.84 -19.17 -1.06
N ALA A 213 -2.33 -17.99 -0.66
CA ALA A 213 -3.48 -17.88 0.24
C ALA A 213 -4.78 -18.39 -0.41
N LEU A 214 -5.00 -18.11 -1.70
CA LEU A 214 -6.12 -18.63 -2.48
C LEU A 214 -6.07 -20.15 -2.64
N LEU A 215 -4.91 -20.71 -2.98
CA LEU A 215 -4.70 -22.15 -3.13
C LEU A 215 -4.99 -22.92 -1.84
N THR A 216 -4.69 -22.32 -0.68
CA THR A 216 -4.85 -22.96 0.62
C THR A 216 -6.18 -22.63 1.32
N GLY A 217 -7.04 -21.79 0.72
CA GLY A 217 -8.31 -21.40 1.33
C GLY A 217 -8.16 -20.54 2.59
N ASN A 218 -7.09 -19.72 2.62
CA ASN A 218 -6.72 -18.86 3.73
C ASN A 218 -7.18 -17.40 3.52
N LEU A 219 -8.40 -17.20 3.04
CA LEU A 219 -9.05 -15.90 2.85
C LEU A 219 -10.54 -15.98 3.24
N GLY A 220 -11.17 -14.83 3.48
CA GLY A 220 -12.63 -14.72 3.68
C GLY A 220 -13.17 -15.16 5.04
N ARG A 221 -12.30 -15.41 6.02
CA ARG A 221 -12.65 -15.84 7.38
C ARG A 221 -11.66 -15.30 8.42
N PRO A 222 -11.94 -15.41 9.73
CA PRO A 222 -11.01 -14.98 10.78
C PRO A 222 -9.69 -15.77 10.79
N ASN A 223 -8.64 -15.16 11.34
CA ASN A 223 -7.35 -15.79 11.66
C ASN A 223 -6.56 -16.32 10.45
N VAL A 224 -6.89 -15.86 9.25
CA VAL A 224 -6.17 -16.18 8.00
C VAL A 224 -5.72 -14.88 7.32
N GLY A 225 -5.40 -14.93 6.04
CA GLY A 225 -5.37 -13.76 5.20
C GLY A 225 -3.99 -13.38 4.67
N VAL A 226 -3.98 -12.25 3.99
CA VAL A 226 -2.79 -11.61 3.43
C VAL A 226 -2.62 -10.24 4.06
N GLY A 227 -1.39 -9.97 4.50
CA GLY A 227 -1.06 -8.79 5.28
C GLY A 227 0.14 -8.02 4.74
N PRO A 228 -0.07 -7.09 3.78
CA PRO A 228 0.90 -6.02 3.54
C PRO A 228 0.90 -5.07 4.74
N VAL A 229 1.77 -5.30 5.72
CA VAL A 229 1.76 -4.53 6.97
C VAL A 229 2.37 -3.15 6.72
N ARG A 230 1.50 -2.17 6.49
CA ARG A 230 1.91 -0.83 6.05
C ARG A 230 2.76 -0.09 7.08
N GLY A 231 3.78 0.62 6.59
CA GLY A 231 4.82 1.25 7.43
C GLY A 231 4.38 2.47 8.23
N GLN A 232 4.14 3.61 7.55
CA GLN A 232 3.83 4.87 8.23
C GLN A 232 2.44 4.84 8.89
N ASN A 233 2.28 5.64 9.96
CA ASN A 233 1.10 5.60 10.82
C ASN A 233 -0.23 5.80 10.06
N ASN A 234 -0.24 6.58 8.99
CA ASN A 234 -1.46 6.92 8.25
C ASN A 234 -1.34 6.71 6.74
N VAL A 235 -0.41 5.88 6.26
CA VAL A 235 -0.31 5.59 4.81
C VAL A 235 -1.50 4.79 4.28
N GLN A 236 -2.19 4.06 5.16
CA GLN A 236 -3.49 3.48 4.83
C GLN A 236 -4.52 4.59 4.64
N GLY A 237 -4.58 5.55 5.58
CA GLY A 237 -5.52 6.65 5.56
C GLY A 237 -5.32 7.65 4.41
N ALA A 238 -4.09 8.04 4.09
CA ALA A 238 -3.82 8.88 2.91
C ALA A 238 -4.34 8.23 1.61
N CYS A 239 -4.19 6.90 1.47
CA CYS A 239 -4.80 6.16 0.36
C CYS A 239 -6.33 6.13 0.44
N ASP A 240 -6.90 5.89 1.63
CA ASP A 240 -8.35 5.88 1.86
C ASP A 240 -8.98 7.22 1.45
N MET A 241 -8.27 8.32 1.75
CA MET A 241 -8.68 9.69 1.46
C MET A 241 -8.38 10.12 0.02
N GLY A 242 -7.98 9.21 -0.88
CA GLY A 242 -7.83 9.51 -2.30
C GLY A 242 -6.61 10.36 -2.64
N VAL A 243 -5.56 10.34 -1.80
CA VAL A 243 -4.25 10.93 -2.14
C VAL A 243 -3.46 9.94 -3.01
N LEU A 244 -4.06 9.66 -4.16
CA LEU A 244 -3.59 8.75 -5.20
C LEU A 244 -4.03 9.34 -6.55
N PRO A 245 -3.19 9.29 -7.59
CA PRO A 245 -3.47 10.00 -8.83
C PRO A 245 -4.60 9.37 -9.65
N ASN A 246 -5.07 8.18 -9.28
CA ASN A 246 -6.12 7.46 -9.99
C ASN A 246 -7.41 7.26 -9.17
N LEU A 247 -7.45 7.63 -7.90
CA LEU A 247 -8.59 7.33 -7.01
C LEU A 247 -9.02 8.55 -6.21
N PHE A 248 -10.32 8.81 -6.22
CA PHE A 248 -11.01 9.59 -5.20
C PHE A 248 -11.06 8.84 -3.85
N PRO A 249 -11.39 9.55 -2.75
CA PRO A 249 -11.66 8.94 -1.46
C PRO A 249 -12.58 7.71 -1.56
N GLY A 250 -12.32 6.68 -0.75
CA GLY A 250 -13.12 5.44 -0.77
C GLY A 250 -12.84 4.52 -1.95
N TYR A 251 -11.66 4.64 -2.58
CA TYR A 251 -11.21 3.80 -3.69
C TYR A 251 -12.10 3.88 -4.93
N GLN A 252 -12.50 5.09 -5.29
CA GLN A 252 -13.41 5.34 -6.42
C GLN A 252 -12.61 5.91 -7.60
N GLU A 253 -12.64 5.25 -8.76
CA GLU A 253 -11.79 5.60 -9.91
C GLU A 253 -12.07 7.00 -10.44
N VAL A 254 -11.01 7.80 -10.63
CA VAL A 254 -11.14 9.16 -11.21
C VAL A 254 -11.63 9.12 -12.66
N THR A 255 -11.40 8.00 -13.35
CA THR A 255 -11.82 7.80 -14.75
C THR A 255 -13.31 7.45 -14.87
N ASP A 256 -14.01 7.14 -13.77
CA ASP A 256 -15.46 6.87 -13.80
C ASP A 256 -16.26 8.20 -13.85
N PRO A 257 -17.03 8.46 -14.93
CA PRO A 257 -17.79 9.70 -15.06
C PRO A 257 -18.89 9.87 -14.00
N ALA A 258 -19.49 8.79 -13.51
CA ALA A 258 -20.53 8.86 -12.47
C ALA A 258 -19.92 9.26 -11.12
N VAL A 259 -18.73 8.75 -10.82
CA VAL A 259 -17.96 9.15 -9.63
C VAL A 259 -17.56 10.61 -9.73
N ARG A 260 -16.99 11.05 -10.86
CA ARG A 260 -16.64 12.48 -11.07
C ARG A 260 -17.85 13.39 -10.89
N ALA A 261 -18.99 13.05 -11.52
CA ALA A 261 -20.22 13.84 -11.40
C ALA A 261 -20.70 13.97 -9.93
N LYS A 262 -20.60 12.91 -9.14
CA LYS A 262 -20.93 12.93 -7.71
C LYS A 262 -20.03 13.89 -6.93
N PHE A 263 -18.71 13.78 -7.08
CA PHE A 263 -17.76 14.65 -6.39
C PHE A 263 -17.89 16.11 -6.86
N ALA A 264 -18.05 16.34 -8.17
CA ALA A 264 -18.28 17.67 -8.74
C ALA A 264 -19.52 18.35 -8.13
N ALA A 265 -20.64 17.62 -8.06
CA ALA A 265 -21.87 18.12 -7.46
C ALA A 265 -21.70 18.46 -5.98
N ALA A 266 -21.04 17.59 -5.21
CA ALA A 266 -20.78 17.81 -3.79
C ALA A 266 -19.85 19.01 -3.53
N TRP A 267 -18.90 19.25 -4.44
CA TRP A 267 -17.94 20.34 -4.32
C TRP A 267 -18.38 21.63 -5.02
N GLY A 268 -19.55 21.64 -5.66
CA GLY A 268 -20.11 22.80 -6.34
C GLY A 268 -19.30 23.25 -7.57
N ILE A 269 -18.63 22.31 -8.25
CA ILE A 269 -17.83 22.59 -9.46
C ILE A 269 -18.46 21.94 -10.69
N ASP A 270 -18.16 22.49 -11.87
CA ASP A 270 -18.55 21.86 -13.14
C ASP A 270 -17.73 20.58 -13.35
N PRO A 271 -18.37 19.39 -13.51
CA PRO A 271 -17.65 18.15 -13.77
C PRO A 271 -16.77 18.19 -15.04
N ALA A 272 -17.05 19.09 -15.99
CA ALA A 272 -16.22 19.30 -17.18
C ALA A 272 -14.85 19.92 -16.88
N LEU A 273 -14.69 20.56 -15.71
CA LEU A 273 -13.40 21.09 -15.25
C LEU A 273 -12.54 20.02 -14.56
N MET A 274 -13.13 18.90 -14.16
CA MET A 274 -12.39 17.83 -13.50
C MET A 274 -11.60 17.02 -14.52
N ASP A 275 -10.33 16.77 -14.22
CA ASP A 275 -9.46 15.88 -14.98
C ASP A 275 -10.04 14.45 -15.02
N ASP A 276 -10.25 13.92 -16.23
CA ASP A 276 -10.77 12.57 -16.45
C ASP A 276 -9.67 11.52 -16.67
N GLN A 277 -8.42 11.94 -16.61
CA GLN A 277 -7.24 11.07 -16.74
C GLN A 277 -6.57 10.83 -15.40
N VAL A 278 -5.80 9.74 -15.33
CA VAL A 278 -4.94 9.45 -14.18
C VAL A 278 -3.81 10.48 -14.10
N GLY A 279 -3.62 11.05 -12.92
CA GLY A 279 -2.56 12.01 -12.66
C GLY A 279 -1.15 11.41 -12.61
N THR A 280 -0.19 12.28 -12.34
CA THR A 280 1.23 11.95 -12.21
C THR A 280 1.54 11.34 -10.85
N ARG A 281 2.42 10.34 -10.82
CA ARG A 281 2.94 9.74 -9.57
C ARG A 281 4.12 10.52 -9.03
N ILE A 282 4.31 10.60 -7.70
CA ILE A 282 5.42 11.40 -7.11
C ILE A 282 6.81 11.01 -7.68
N THR A 283 6.99 9.72 -7.97
CA THR A 283 8.26 9.17 -8.50
C THR A 283 8.58 9.63 -9.92
N GLU A 284 7.59 10.16 -10.65
CA GLU A 284 7.74 10.68 -12.01
C GLU A 284 8.03 12.19 -12.01
N VAL A 285 7.82 12.87 -10.88
CA VAL A 285 7.95 14.33 -10.76
C VAL A 285 9.33 14.84 -11.16
N PRO A 286 10.46 14.24 -10.73
CA PRO A 286 11.78 14.74 -11.15
C PRO A 286 11.97 14.71 -12.67
N HIS A 287 11.50 13.66 -13.34
CA HIS A 287 11.59 13.54 -14.80
C HIS A 287 10.73 14.59 -15.50
N LYS A 288 9.49 14.76 -15.04
CA LYS A 288 8.53 15.72 -15.60
C LYS A 288 8.87 17.17 -15.29
N ALA A 289 9.59 17.42 -14.20
CA ALA A 289 10.14 18.74 -13.90
C ALA A 289 11.24 19.10 -14.91
N LEU A 290 12.16 18.17 -15.18
CA LEU A 290 13.24 18.38 -16.15
C LEU A 290 12.74 18.58 -17.60
N THR A 291 11.58 18.04 -17.96
CA THR A 291 10.93 18.27 -19.27
C THR A 291 10.02 19.50 -19.29
N GLY A 292 9.83 20.17 -18.15
CA GLY A 292 8.93 21.33 -18.01
C GLY A 292 7.43 20.99 -18.03
N GLU A 293 7.07 19.71 -17.96
CA GLU A 293 5.68 19.24 -17.84
C GLU A 293 5.08 19.54 -16.47
N ILE A 294 5.91 19.49 -15.42
CA ILE A 294 5.56 19.95 -14.07
C ILE A 294 6.42 21.16 -13.74
N LYS A 295 5.77 22.27 -13.39
CA LYS A 295 6.43 23.54 -13.07
C LYS A 295 6.35 23.92 -11.60
N ALA A 296 5.31 23.45 -10.90
CA ALA A 296 5.10 23.76 -9.51
C ALA A 296 4.82 22.50 -8.69
N TYR A 297 5.37 22.45 -7.47
CA TYR A 297 5.20 21.35 -6.55
C TYR A 297 4.86 21.84 -5.14
N TYR A 298 3.66 21.49 -4.67
CA TYR A 298 3.24 21.67 -3.29
C TYR A 298 3.48 20.38 -2.49
N ILE A 299 4.54 20.37 -1.70
CA ILE A 299 5.01 19.25 -0.88
C ILE A 299 4.48 19.45 0.55
N MET A 300 3.67 18.53 1.06
CA MET A 300 3.09 18.59 2.40
C MET A 300 3.53 17.37 3.20
N GLY A 301 4.28 17.60 4.26
CA GLY A 301 4.70 16.57 5.22
C GLY A 301 5.44 15.39 4.59
N GLU A 302 6.27 15.66 3.59
CA GLU A 302 7.18 14.71 2.94
C GLU A 302 8.57 15.34 2.77
N ASP A 303 9.63 14.51 2.81
CA ASP A 303 11.03 14.96 2.67
C ASP A 303 11.76 14.24 1.51
N PRO A 304 11.31 14.44 0.26
CA PRO A 304 11.86 13.73 -0.89
C PRO A 304 13.38 13.91 -1.09
N LEU A 305 13.96 15.04 -0.65
CA LEU A 305 15.41 15.29 -0.72
C LEU A 305 16.24 14.51 0.30
N GLN A 306 15.59 13.71 1.15
CA GLN A 306 16.21 12.77 2.06
C GLN A 306 15.77 11.33 1.81
N THR A 307 14.51 11.09 1.45
CA THR A 307 13.90 9.75 1.49
C THR A 307 13.74 9.08 0.14
N GLU A 308 13.81 9.83 -0.97
CA GLU A 308 13.74 9.24 -2.31
C GLU A 308 15.05 8.54 -2.70
N ALA A 309 14.98 7.61 -3.66
CA ALA A 309 16.11 6.75 -4.01
C ALA A 309 17.26 7.49 -4.71
N ASP A 310 17.02 8.05 -5.89
CA ASP A 310 18.03 8.80 -6.65
C ASP A 310 17.98 10.28 -6.26
N LEU A 311 18.64 10.60 -5.14
CA LEU A 311 18.69 11.97 -4.62
C LEU A 311 19.33 12.97 -5.60
N GLY A 312 20.22 12.51 -6.48
CA GLY A 312 20.83 13.35 -7.50
C GLY A 312 19.81 13.79 -8.56
N LEU A 313 19.00 12.83 -9.03
CA LEU A 313 17.88 13.12 -9.93
C LEU A 313 16.81 13.99 -9.25
N VAL A 314 16.42 13.65 -8.03
CA VAL A 314 15.37 14.37 -7.29
C VAL A 314 15.77 15.82 -7.05
N ARG A 315 17.03 16.07 -6.66
CA ARG A 315 17.56 17.43 -6.50
C ARG A 315 17.50 18.23 -7.79
N LYS A 316 18.00 17.67 -8.90
CA LYS A 316 17.92 18.33 -10.22
C LYS A 316 16.48 18.58 -10.65
N GLY A 317 15.58 17.65 -10.34
CA GLY A 317 14.15 17.81 -10.60
C GLY A 317 13.55 18.96 -9.82
N ILE A 318 13.84 19.06 -8.52
CA ILE A 318 13.35 20.15 -7.66
C ILE A 318 13.94 21.50 -8.09
N GLU A 319 15.23 21.57 -8.43
CA GLU A 319 15.89 22.78 -8.95
C GLU A 319 15.35 23.26 -10.31
N ALA A 320 14.75 22.34 -11.08
CA ALA A 320 14.15 22.66 -12.39
C ALA A 320 12.70 23.15 -12.29
N LEU A 321 12.07 23.09 -11.12
CA LEU A 321 10.72 23.62 -10.91
C LEU A 321 10.76 25.16 -10.86
N ASP A 322 9.71 25.79 -11.39
CA ASP A 322 9.52 27.24 -11.31
C ASP A 322 9.07 27.68 -9.90
N PHE A 323 8.44 26.77 -9.13
CA PHE A 323 7.91 27.09 -7.80
C PHE A 323 7.76 25.86 -6.89
N VAL A 324 8.29 25.92 -5.68
CA VAL A 324 8.25 24.85 -4.67
C VAL A 324 7.69 25.39 -3.37
N VAL A 325 6.56 24.82 -2.94
CA VAL A 325 5.97 25.08 -1.63
C VAL A 325 6.22 23.87 -0.74
N VAL A 326 6.75 24.09 0.46
CA VAL A 326 6.87 23.04 1.47
C VAL A 326 6.04 23.43 2.70
N GLN A 327 5.07 22.59 3.01
CA GLN A 327 4.31 22.64 4.26
C GLN A 327 4.79 21.53 5.18
N ASP A 328 5.50 21.91 6.24
CA ASP A 328 6.13 20.98 7.18
C ASP A 328 6.13 21.57 8.59
N ILE A 329 6.45 20.72 9.56
CA ILE A 329 6.60 21.05 10.98
C ILE A 329 8.08 21.24 11.36
N PHE A 330 9.02 20.88 10.49
CA PHE A 330 10.46 21.07 10.67
C PHE A 330 11.14 21.63 9.42
N MET A 331 12.32 22.23 9.61
CA MET A 331 13.24 22.55 8.52
C MET A 331 13.94 21.26 8.03
N THR A 332 13.27 20.53 7.14
CA THR A 332 13.81 19.33 6.49
C THR A 332 14.76 19.68 5.35
N LYS A 333 15.45 18.68 4.78
CA LYS A 333 16.29 18.90 3.58
C LYS A 333 15.49 19.42 2.40
N THR A 334 14.22 19.03 2.33
CA THR A 334 13.30 19.54 1.31
C THR A 334 12.85 20.97 1.61
N ALA A 335 12.54 21.29 2.87
CA ALA A 335 12.17 22.64 3.29
C ALA A 335 13.30 23.66 3.02
N GLU A 336 14.57 23.26 3.18
CA GLU A 336 15.73 24.12 2.86
C GLU A 336 15.81 24.55 1.38
N MET A 337 15.12 23.84 0.48
CA MET A 337 15.08 24.15 -0.95
C MET A 337 13.75 24.75 -1.41
N ALA A 338 12.83 25.06 -0.50
CA ALA A 338 11.53 25.61 -0.83
C ALA A 338 11.60 27.10 -1.16
N ASP A 339 10.79 27.56 -2.11
CA ASP A 339 10.55 28.98 -2.34
C ASP A 339 9.62 29.56 -1.27
N VAL A 340 8.67 28.76 -0.79
CA VAL A 340 7.72 29.13 0.26
C VAL A 340 7.63 28.03 1.31
N LEU A 341 7.72 28.43 2.58
CA LEU A 341 7.49 27.59 3.74
C LEU A 341 6.18 27.92 4.42
N LEU A 342 5.35 26.91 4.65
CA LEU A 342 4.08 27.03 5.35
C LEU A 342 4.13 26.18 6.63
N PRO A 343 4.30 26.79 7.81
CA PRO A 343 4.47 26.02 9.04
C PRO A 343 3.13 25.48 9.54
N ALA A 344 3.06 24.15 9.66
CA ALA A 344 1.87 23.45 10.14
C ALA A 344 1.98 23.13 11.64
N THR A 345 0.85 22.79 12.26
CA THR A 345 0.82 22.20 13.61
C THR A 345 1.28 20.75 13.59
N SER A 346 1.97 20.32 14.64
CA SER A 346 2.43 18.94 14.79
C SER A 346 1.38 18.04 15.44
N TRP A 347 1.60 16.73 15.36
CA TRP A 347 0.84 15.77 16.15
C TRP A 347 0.99 16.10 17.65
N GLY A 348 -0.14 16.09 18.37
CA GLY A 348 -0.24 16.57 19.75
C GLY A 348 -0.74 18.01 19.85
N GLU A 349 -0.54 18.83 18.82
CA GLU A 349 -1.07 20.21 18.74
C GLU A 349 -2.43 20.29 18.01
N HIS A 350 -2.84 19.20 17.38
CA HIS A 350 -4.17 19.02 16.79
C HIS A 350 -4.67 17.58 17.01
N GLY A 351 -5.96 17.35 16.75
CA GLY A 351 -6.57 16.02 16.68
C GLY A 351 -6.94 15.65 15.25
N GLY A 352 -7.57 14.49 15.05
CA GLY A 352 -8.03 14.00 13.75
C GLY A 352 -8.29 12.50 13.75
N VAL A 353 -8.26 11.88 12.57
CA VAL A 353 -8.40 10.43 12.39
C VAL A 353 -7.18 9.87 11.67
N PHE A 354 -6.65 8.75 12.15
CA PHE A 354 -5.72 7.90 11.41
C PHE A 354 -6.38 6.58 10.99
N THR A 355 -5.90 6.00 9.89
CA THR A 355 -6.17 4.61 9.56
C THR A 355 -4.95 3.73 9.81
N CYS A 356 -5.12 2.71 10.65
CA CYS A 356 -4.12 1.68 10.93
C CYS A 356 -3.85 0.79 9.71
N ALA A 357 -2.75 0.01 9.75
CA ALA A 357 -2.35 -0.88 8.67
C ALA A 357 -3.42 -1.90 8.24
N ASP A 358 -4.35 -2.26 9.15
CA ASP A 358 -5.46 -3.17 8.93
C ASP A 358 -6.81 -2.48 8.64
N ARG A 359 -6.77 -1.23 8.15
CA ARG A 359 -7.94 -0.41 7.78
C ARG A 359 -8.74 0.17 8.94
N GLY A 360 -8.27 0.02 10.17
CA GLY A 360 -8.96 0.52 11.34
C GLY A 360 -8.83 2.03 11.50
N PHE A 361 -9.94 2.75 11.40
CA PHE A 361 -10.00 4.16 11.76
C PHE A 361 -9.95 4.32 13.28
N GLN A 362 -9.10 5.25 13.73
CA GLN A 362 -8.95 5.64 15.12
C GLN A 362 -8.81 7.15 15.23
N ARG A 363 -9.49 7.74 16.22
CA ARG A 363 -9.32 9.15 16.55
C ARG A 363 -8.05 9.37 17.34
N PHE A 364 -7.47 10.55 17.17
CA PHE A 364 -6.46 11.11 18.05
C PHE A 364 -6.84 12.54 18.39
N GLU A 365 -6.44 13.00 19.57
CA GLU A 365 -6.88 14.29 20.13
C GLU A 365 -5.71 15.25 20.30
N GLN A 366 -6.05 16.54 20.35
CA GLN A 366 -5.12 17.59 20.71
C GLN A 366 -4.75 17.45 22.19
N ALA A 367 -3.45 17.37 22.48
CA ALA A 367 -2.92 17.26 23.84
C ALA A 367 -2.39 18.61 24.37
N ILE A 368 -1.86 19.46 23.49
CA ILE A 368 -1.28 20.76 23.82
C ILE A 368 -1.76 21.84 22.83
N PRO A 369 -1.82 23.11 23.21
CA PRO A 369 -2.03 24.19 22.25
C PRO A 369 -0.81 24.32 21.32
N PRO A 370 -1.00 24.68 20.03
CA PRO A 370 0.12 24.94 19.15
C PRO A 370 0.93 26.16 19.60
N ALA A 371 2.25 26.09 19.40
CA ALA A 371 3.14 27.21 19.69
C ALA A 371 3.47 28.02 18.42
N GLY A 372 3.40 29.35 18.52
CA GLY A 372 3.74 30.27 17.41
C GLY A 372 2.58 30.50 16.44
N ASN A 373 2.89 31.14 15.31
CA ASN A 373 1.91 31.44 14.26
C ASN A 373 1.84 30.29 13.24
N VAL A 374 1.29 29.17 13.69
CA VAL A 374 1.08 27.96 12.89
C VAL A 374 -0.40 27.68 12.74
N LYS A 375 -0.76 26.91 11.72
CA LYS A 375 -2.14 26.48 11.45
C LYS A 375 -2.17 24.98 11.19
N ARG A 376 -3.33 24.33 11.32
CA ARG A 376 -3.48 22.95 10.83
C ARG A 376 -3.29 22.94 9.32
N ASP A 377 -2.78 21.83 8.81
CA ASP A 377 -2.53 21.68 7.38
C ASP A 377 -3.78 21.99 6.54
N TRP A 378 -4.94 21.47 6.92
CA TRP A 378 -6.20 21.73 6.20
C TRP A 378 -6.68 23.18 6.30
N GLU A 379 -6.32 23.92 7.36
CA GLU A 379 -6.62 25.35 7.46
C GLU A 379 -5.79 26.13 6.45
N ILE A 380 -4.50 25.81 6.31
CA ILE A 380 -3.60 26.44 5.33
C ILE A 380 -4.12 26.17 3.92
N ILE A 381 -4.46 24.92 3.60
CA ILE A 381 -4.98 24.53 2.28
C ILE A 381 -6.32 25.23 2.00
N SER A 382 -7.21 25.32 3.00
CA SER A 382 -8.50 26.03 2.90
C SER A 382 -8.34 27.52 2.62
N LEU A 383 -7.38 28.17 3.28
CA LEU A 383 -7.05 29.57 3.04
C LEU A 383 -6.50 29.78 1.62
N LEU A 384 -5.56 28.94 1.18
CA LEU A 384 -5.03 28.99 -0.19
C LEU A 384 -6.12 28.77 -1.24
N ALA A 385 -7.00 27.79 -1.03
CA ALA A 385 -8.12 27.55 -1.93
C ALA A 385 -9.02 28.78 -2.07
N SER A 386 -9.33 29.44 -0.96
CA SER A 386 -10.19 30.62 -0.92
C SER A 386 -9.55 31.81 -1.65
N GLU A 387 -8.25 32.04 -1.44
CA GLU A 387 -7.49 33.06 -2.18
C GLU A 387 -7.39 32.75 -3.68
N MET A 388 -7.46 31.48 -4.06
CA MET A 388 -7.52 31.03 -5.47
C MET A 388 -8.94 31.06 -6.06
N GLY A 389 -9.93 31.57 -5.33
CA GLY A 389 -11.30 31.77 -5.82
C GLY A 389 -12.25 30.60 -5.57
N TYR A 390 -11.83 29.58 -4.81
CA TYR A 390 -12.71 28.49 -4.36
C TYR A 390 -12.93 28.60 -2.84
N PRO A 391 -14.08 29.13 -2.37
CA PRO A 391 -14.35 29.28 -0.95
C PRO A 391 -14.31 27.93 -0.24
N MET A 392 -13.32 27.71 0.61
CA MET A 392 -13.18 26.48 1.40
C MET A 392 -12.87 26.86 2.84
N HIS A 393 -13.73 26.42 3.74
CA HIS A 393 -13.61 26.67 5.17
C HIS A 393 -14.25 25.51 5.93
N TYR A 394 -13.57 25.07 6.99
CA TYR A 394 -14.06 24.05 7.91
C TYR A 394 -13.90 24.55 9.34
N GLU A 395 -14.91 24.31 10.17
CA GLU A 395 -14.88 24.68 11.59
C GLU A 395 -14.05 23.70 12.41
N ASN A 396 -14.04 22.42 12.01
CA ASN A 396 -13.36 21.35 12.74
C ASN A 396 -13.18 20.10 11.85
N ASN A 397 -12.44 19.12 12.38
CA ASN A 397 -12.18 17.84 11.71
C ASN A 397 -13.44 17.02 11.46
N GLN A 398 -14.41 17.07 12.37
CA GLN A 398 -15.65 16.30 12.22
C GLN A 398 -16.44 16.76 10.99
N GLN A 399 -16.48 18.06 10.70
CA GLN A 399 -17.11 18.56 9.48
C GLN A 399 -16.45 18.00 8.21
N ILE A 400 -15.12 17.93 8.18
CA ILE A 400 -14.37 17.36 7.05
C ILE A 400 -14.64 15.85 6.94
N TRP A 401 -14.64 15.15 8.08
CA TRP A 401 -14.94 13.73 8.17
C TRP A 401 -16.35 13.40 7.70
N ASP A 402 -17.33 14.24 8.05
CA ASP A 402 -18.73 14.10 7.68
C ASP A 402 -18.99 14.46 6.21
N GLU A 403 -18.26 15.41 5.63
CA GLU A 403 -18.29 15.58 4.16
C GLU A 403 -17.71 14.34 3.45
N MET A 404 -16.55 13.87 3.91
CA MET A 404 -15.85 12.74 3.31
C MET A 404 -16.69 11.45 3.37
N ARG A 405 -17.31 11.14 4.52
CA ARG A 405 -18.12 9.92 4.70
C ARG A 405 -19.33 9.89 3.76
N GLU A 406 -19.96 11.04 3.50
CA GLU A 406 -21.15 11.15 2.64
C GLU A 406 -20.81 10.80 1.20
N LEU A 407 -19.56 11.05 0.80
CA LEU A 407 -19.05 10.73 -0.53
C LEU A 407 -18.45 9.33 -0.63
N CYS A 408 -18.25 8.64 0.49
CA CYS A 408 -17.56 7.36 0.56
C CYS A 408 -18.46 6.25 1.13
N PRO A 409 -19.16 5.48 0.29
CA PRO A 409 -20.04 4.40 0.76
C PRO A 409 -19.36 3.38 1.67
N LEU A 410 -18.06 3.12 1.50
CA LEU A 410 -17.30 2.20 2.37
C LEU A 410 -17.08 2.75 3.79
N PHE A 411 -17.18 4.06 3.98
CA PHE A 411 -16.84 4.76 5.23
C PHE A 411 -18.06 5.42 5.90
N TYR A 412 -19.19 5.47 5.19
CA TYR A 412 -20.43 6.15 5.59
C TYR A 412 -20.96 5.79 6.98
N GLY A 413 -20.63 4.62 7.52
CA GLY A 413 -21.04 4.16 8.84
C GLY A 413 -20.08 4.53 9.99
N VAL A 414 -18.87 5.02 9.71
CA VAL A 414 -17.82 5.28 10.71
C VAL A 414 -17.94 6.67 11.34
N THR A 415 -18.99 6.94 12.12
CA THR A 415 -19.24 8.30 12.66
C THR A 415 -18.15 8.71 13.65
N TRP A 416 -17.99 10.02 13.86
CA TRP A 416 -17.08 10.55 14.88
C TRP A 416 -17.35 9.95 16.27
N GLU A 417 -18.64 9.80 16.60
CA GLU A 417 -19.13 9.13 17.81
C GLU A 417 -18.81 7.64 17.85
N LYS A 418 -18.99 6.90 16.74
CA LYS A 418 -18.70 5.46 16.68
C LYS A 418 -17.22 5.15 16.93
N MET A 419 -16.32 6.01 16.45
CA MET A 419 -14.90 5.88 16.77
C MET A 419 -14.64 6.16 18.25
N GLY A 420 -15.32 7.14 18.85
CA GLY A 420 -15.12 7.52 20.25
C GLY A 420 -13.64 7.78 20.59
N ASP A 421 -13.27 7.59 21.85
CA ASP A 421 -11.89 7.83 22.30
C ASP A 421 -10.98 6.62 22.09
N MET A 422 -11.52 5.40 22.22
CA MET A 422 -10.76 4.14 22.20
C MET A 422 -11.25 3.15 21.14
N GLY A 423 -12.16 3.57 20.26
CA GLY A 423 -12.68 2.71 19.21
C GLY A 423 -11.65 2.47 18.11
N HIS A 424 -11.90 1.38 17.38
CA HIS A 424 -11.14 0.96 16.23
C HIS A 424 -12.12 0.37 15.23
N VAL A 425 -12.49 1.16 14.21
CA VAL A 425 -13.55 0.79 13.27
C VAL A 425 -12.91 0.53 11.92
N GLN A 426 -12.83 -0.74 11.55
CA GLN A 426 -12.26 -1.14 10.26
C GLN A 426 -13.29 -0.97 9.14
N TRP A 427 -12.92 -0.25 8.08
CA TRP A 427 -13.76 -0.17 6.88
C TRP A 427 -13.64 -1.47 6.05
N PRO A 428 -14.68 -1.95 5.35
CA PRO A 428 -15.96 -1.29 5.13
C PRO A 428 -16.85 -1.16 6.37
N CYS A 429 -17.59 -0.07 6.43
CA CYS A 429 -18.66 0.16 7.40
C CYS A 429 -19.71 0.98 6.66
N PRO A 430 -20.61 0.34 5.88
CA PRO A 430 -21.44 1.03 4.91
C PRO A 430 -22.70 1.68 5.50
N THR A 431 -23.10 1.30 6.72
CA THR A 431 -24.31 1.81 7.37
C THR A 431 -24.02 2.23 8.82
N LEU A 432 -24.87 3.09 9.37
CA LEU A 432 -24.70 3.63 10.73
C LEU A 432 -24.77 2.55 11.81
N ASP A 433 -25.47 1.45 11.58
CA ASP A 433 -25.57 0.29 12.47
C ASP A 433 -24.47 -0.77 12.24
N HIS A 434 -23.70 -0.68 11.15
CA HIS A 434 -22.64 -1.66 10.87
C HIS A 434 -21.47 -1.53 11.86
N PRO A 435 -20.99 -2.62 12.49
CA PRO A 435 -19.94 -2.54 13.51
C PRO A 435 -18.53 -2.28 12.96
N GLY A 436 -18.34 -2.47 11.64
CA GLY A 436 -17.05 -2.47 10.96
C GLY A 436 -16.71 -3.87 10.44
N THR A 437 -15.68 -3.97 9.60
CA THR A 437 -15.30 -5.20 8.91
C THR A 437 -13.90 -5.67 9.32
N PRO A 438 -13.79 -6.58 10.31
CA PRO A 438 -12.50 -7.07 10.76
C PRO A 438 -11.74 -7.87 9.70
N TRP A 439 -12.46 -8.66 8.88
CA TRP A 439 -11.88 -9.33 7.72
C TRP A 439 -12.71 -9.10 6.46
N LEU A 440 -12.01 -8.97 5.34
CA LEU A 440 -12.57 -8.81 4.01
C LEU A 440 -13.02 -10.17 3.43
N TYR A 441 -13.77 -10.09 2.32
CA TYR A 441 -14.18 -11.23 1.51
C TYR A 441 -15.04 -12.26 2.26
N LYS A 442 -15.92 -11.78 3.14
CA LYS A 442 -16.91 -12.64 3.82
C LYS A 442 -17.63 -13.53 2.79
N ASP A 443 -17.83 -14.78 3.16
CA ASP A 443 -18.40 -15.82 2.29
C ASP A 443 -17.58 -16.11 1.02
N ASN A 444 -16.28 -15.76 1.03
CA ASN A 444 -15.34 -15.88 -0.10
C ASN A 444 -15.78 -15.11 -1.35
N ARG A 445 -16.46 -13.98 -1.14
CA ARG A 445 -16.82 -13.04 -2.21
C ARG A 445 -15.73 -11.99 -2.33
N PHE A 446 -14.92 -12.10 -3.38
CA PHE A 446 -13.81 -11.18 -3.63
C PHE A 446 -14.28 -9.90 -4.32
N ASP A 447 -13.51 -8.82 -4.18
CA ASP A 447 -13.83 -7.50 -4.75
C ASP A 447 -13.42 -7.41 -6.24
N THR A 448 -13.21 -8.55 -6.90
CA THR A 448 -12.93 -8.62 -8.33
C THR A 448 -14.23 -8.54 -9.13
N PRO A 449 -14.20 -8.14 -10.43
CA PRO A 449 -15.40 -8.11 -11.26
C PRO A 449 -16.15 -9.44 -11.36
N ARG A 450 -15.44 -10.56 -11.15
CA ARG A 450 -16.01 -11.93 -11.20
C ARG A 450 -16.35 -12.49 -9.83
N VAL A 451 -16.11 -11.74 -8.76
CA VAL A 451 -16.35 -12.15 -7.36
C VAL A 451 -15.59 -13.42 -6.99
N LYS A 452 -14.47 -13.68 -7.69
CA LYS A 452 -13.57 -14.81 -7.51
C LYS A 452 -12.13 -14.32 -7.38
N GLY A 453 -11.33 -15.01 -6.57
CA GLY A 453 -9.91 -14.72 -6.44
C GLY A 453 -9.15 -15.19 -7.68
N ASN A 454 -8.24 -14.37 -8.18
CA ASN A 454 -7.49 -14.67 -9.40
C ASN A 454 -6.11 -15.24 -9.05
N CYS A 455 -5.93 -16.54 -9.28
CA CYS A 455 -4.68 -17.24 -9.09
C CYS A 455 -3.68 -17.03 -10.26
N SER A 456 -4.07 -16.35 -11.34
CA SER A 456 -3.28 -16.31 -12.58
C SER A 456 -1.92 -15.61 -12.41
N PRO A 457 -0.90 -16.02 -13.19
CA PRO A 457 0.36 -15.28 -13.33
C PRO A 457 0.12 -13.93 -14.04
N PRO A 458 1.07 -12.99 -13.98
CA PRO A 458 0.95 -11.69 -14.63
C PRO A 458 0.75 -11.83 -16.16
N PRO A 459 -0.02 -10.91 -16.79
CA PRO A 459 -0.25 -10.91 -18.25
C PRO A 459 1.02 -10.92 -19.13
N GLY A 460 2.21 -10.68 -18.56
CA GLY A 460 3.50 -10.71 -19.26
C GLY A 460 4.33 -12.00 -19.12
N ALA A 461 3.93 -12.96 -18.28
CA ALA A 461 4.70 -14.18 -18.06
C ALA A 461 4.77 -15.10 -19.30
N ARG A 462 3.88 -14.91 -20.29
CA ARG A 462 3.81 -15.76 -21.50
C ARG A 462 5.00 -15.61 -22.46
N ARG A 463 6.00 -14.74 -22.23
CA ARG A 463 7.14 -14.55 -23.18
C ARG A 463 8.49 -14.17 -22.58
N ARG A 464 8.79 -14.49 -21.32
CA ARG A 464 10.17 -14.49 -20.83
C ARG A 464 10.57 -15.89 -20.42
N SER A 465 10.72 -16.76 -21.42
CA SER A 465 11.48 -18.00 -21.24
C SER A 465 12.83 -17.60 -20.62
N ALA A 466 13.10 -18.07 -19.42
CA ALA A 466 14.43 -18.01 -18.85
C ALA A 466 15.34 -18.85 -19.77
N ARG A 467 15.97 -18.20 -20.77
CA ARG A 467 17.19 -18.76 -21.34
C ARG A 467 18.26 -18.56 -20.28
N MET A 468 18.50 -19.61 -19.52
CA MET A 468 19.72 -19.80 -18.75
C MET A 468 20.90 -19.81 -19.73
N THR A 469 21.53 -18.66 -19.93
CA THR A 469 22.90 -18.60 -20.43
C THR A 469 23.69 -17.67 -19.52
N SER A 470 24.54 -18.28 -18.69
CA SER A 470 25.69 -17.70 -18.00
C SER A 470 25.57 -16.25 -17.47
N GLY A 471 25.21 -16.14 -16.20
CA GLY A 471 25.94 -15.25 -15.28
C GLY A 471 25.70 -13.73 -15.32
N ARG A 472 24.61 -13.20 -15.91
CA ARG A 472 24.24 -11.79 -15.71
C ARG A 472 22.73 -11.60 -15.56
N TRP A 473 22.33 -11.08 -14.40
CA TRP A 473 21.00 -10.55 -14.14
C TRP A 473 20.83 -9.24 -14.91
N CYS A 474 19.93 -9.22 -15.89
CA CYS A 474 19.65 -8.05 -16.68
C CYS A 474 18.41 -7.33 -16.12
N CYS A 475 18.62 -6.20 -15.44
CA CYS A 475 17.59 -5.17 -15.34
C CYS A 475 17.16 -4.74 -16.75
N ALA A 476 15.88 -4.41 -16.93
CA ALA A 476 15.30 -4.08 -18.23
C ALA A 476 16.12 -3.02 -19.01
N PRO A 477 16.15 -3.10 -20.36
CA PRO A 477 16.89 -2.15 -21.17
C PRO A 477 16.18 -0.79 -21.18
N CYS A 478 16.85 0.25 -20.69
CA CYS A 478 16.55 1.62 -21.09
C CYS A 478 16.82 1.75 -22.60
N GLY A 479 15.93 2.46 -23.29
CA GLY A 479 16.02 2.72 -24.73
C GLY A 479 17.34 3.39 -25.12
N LYS A 480 17.83 3.03 -26.31
CA LYS A 480 19.01 3.59 -26.97
C LYS A 480 18.70 4.96 -27.58
N SER A 481 19.58 5.94 -27.32
CA SER A 481 20.04 7.07 -28.19
C SER A 481 20.52 8.19 -27.24
N ASP A 482 21.75 8.70 -27.21
CA ASP A 482 22.87 8.69 -28.15
C ASP A 482 24.21 8.68 -27.38
N ILE A 483 25.20 8.01 -27.97
CA ILE A 483 26.57 7.94 -27.48
C ILE A 483 27.31 9.20 -27.94
N ILE A 484 27.68 10.08 -27.00
CA ILE A 484 28.69 11.12 -27.25
C ILE A 484 30.07 10.50 -26.99
N PRO A 485 31.02 10.51 -27.94
CA PRO A 485 32.32 9.92 -27.74
C PRO A 485 33.17 10.79 -26.81
N ALA A 486 33.80 10.16 -25.82
CA ALA A 486 34.79 10.78 -24.95
C ALA A 486 36.01 11.22 -25.77
N ALA A 487 36.33 12.52 -25.74
CA ALA A 487 37.64 13.04 -26.12
C ALA A 487 38.52 13.16 -24.86
N ARG A 488 39.82 12.99 -25.09
CA ARG A 488 40.92 12.82 -24.14
C ARG A 488 41.09 13.93 -23.11
#